data_AF-A0A259DPP9-F1
#
_entry.id   AF-A0A259DPP9-F1
#
_cell.length_a   1.000
_cell.length_b   1.000
_cell.length_c   1.000
_cell.angle_alpha   90.00
_cell.angle_beta   90.00
_cell.angle_gamma   90.00
#
_symmetry.space_group_name_H-M   'P 1'
#
loop_
_entity.id
_entity.type
_entity.pdbx_description
1 polymer ?
#
loop_
_entity_poly.entity_id
_entity_poly.type
_entity_poly.pdbx_seq_one_letter_code
_entity_poly.pdbx_strand_id
1 'polypeptide(L)'
;SFFWEDVFSMLVIVLHSLYVFGLFTGIADEGVLFATALAAYVAYVINAGQFVWKLRQARLSAPAAQPAAVTESDAEMVETMVAQAA
;
A
#
# COMPACT_ATOMS: atom_id res chain seq x y z
N SER A 1 14.30 -0.13 -6.01
CA SER A 1 14.76 0.95 -5.13
C SER A 1 13.57 1.41 -4.29
N PHE A 2 13.67 1.32 -2.95
CA PHE A 2 12.55 1.49 -2.00
C PHE A 2 12.51 2.90 -1.39
N PHE A 3 13.67 3.57 -1.30
CA PHE A 3 13.81 4.88 -0.65
C PHE A 3 13.00 5.99 -1.33
N TRP A 4 13.08 6.10 -2.66
CA TRP A 4 12.44 7.19 -3.41
C TRP A 4 10.91 7.14 -3.38
N GLU A 5 10.33 5.96 -3.19
CA GLU A 5 8.90 5.82 -3.06
C GLU A 5 8.42 6.20 -1.67
N ASP A 6 9.14 5.76 -0.65
CA ASP A 6 8.86 6.08 0.75
C ASP A 6 8.91 7.59 1.01
N VAL A 7 9.80 8.31 0.30
CA VAL A 7 9.86 9.77 0.33
C VAL A 7 8.55 10.42 -0.13
N PHE A 8 7.88 9.90 -1.17
CA PHE A 8 6.63 10.49 -1.66
C PHE A 8 5.45 10.15 -0.76
N SER A 9 5.34 8.93 -0.24
CA SER A 9 4.31 8.60 0.74
C SER A 9 4.45 9.45 2.01
N MET A 10 5.68 9.67 2.46
CA MET A 10 5.97 10.50 3.63
C MET A 10 5.69 11.98 3.33
N LEU A 11 6.00 12.44 2.12
CA LEU A 11 5.66 13.79 1.68
C LEU A 11 4.14 14.01 1.67
N VAL A 12 3.35 13.04 1.19
CA VAL A 12 1.88 13.13 1.20
C VAL A 12 1.36 13.29 2.63
N ILE A 13 1.81 12.47 3.58
CA ILE A 13 1.31 12.57 4.97
C ILE A 13 1.77 13.86 5.65
N VAL A 14 2.98 14.34 5.36
CA VAL A 14 3.50 15.60 5.89
C VAL A 14 2.68 16.78 5.38
N LEU A 15 2.39 16.85 4.07
CA LEU A 15 1.59 17.94 3.49
C LEU A 15 0.17 17.96 4.05
N HIS A 16 -0.48 16.81 4.22
CA HIS A 16 -1.80 16.74 4.86
C HIS A 16 -1.75 17.15 6.33
N SER A 17 -0.73 16.70 7.07
CA SER A 17 -0.53 17.07 8.46
C SER A 17 -0.31 18.56 8.62
N LEU A 18 0.47 19.19 7.73
CA LEU A 18 0.69 20.63 7.70
C LEU A 18 -0.61 21.40 7.41
N TYR A 19 -1.42 20.94 6.46
CA TYR A 19 -2.72 21.56 6.18
C TYR A 19 -3.64 21.51 7.41
N VAL A 20 -3.80 20.34 8.02
CA VAL A 20 -4.63 20.16 9.21
C VAL A 20 -4.09 20.96 10.39
N PHE A 21 -2.78 20.96 10.61
CA PHE A 21 -2.13 21.75 11.65
C PHE A 21 -2.35 23.26 11.45
N GLY A 22 -2.15 23.75 10.22
CA GLY A 22 -2.38 25.16 9.87
C GLY A 22 -3.84 25.56 10.07
N LEU A 23 -4.77 24.70 9.66
CA LEU A 23 -6.21 24.91 9.82
C LEU A 23 -6.62 24.97 11.31
N PHE A 24 -6.09 24.08 12.14
CA PHE A 24 -6.43 24.05 13.58
C PHE A 24 -5.80 25.20 14.37
N THR A 25 -4.59 25.60 14.02
CA THR A 25 -3.87 26.66 14.75
C THR A 25 -4.20 28.06 14.24
N GLY A 26 -4.75 28.17 13.02
CA GLY A 26 -4.98 29.47 12.37
C GLY A 26 -3.69 30.21 12.02
N ILE A 27 -2.52 29.55 12.05
CA ILE A 27 -1.22 30.19 11.80
C ILE A 27 -0.96 30.46 10.31
N ALA A 28 -1.68 29.76 9.43
CA ALA A 28 -1.55 29.89 7.99
C ALA A 28 -2.75 30.62 7.40
N ASP A 29 -2.51 31.56 6.48
CA ASP A 29 -3.57 32.22 5.71
C ASP A 29 -4.25 31.25 4.72
N GLU A 30 -5.40 31.66 4.16
CA GLU A 30 -6.16 30.81 3.24
C GLU A 30 -5.37 30.44 1.97
N GLY A 31 -4.50 31.33 1.48
CA GLY A 31 -3.67 31.09 0.30
C GLY A 31 -2.63 30.00 0.55
N VAL A 32 -1.97 30.02 1.71
CA VAL A 32 -1.02 28.99 2.15
C VAL A 32 -1.72 27.64 2.32
N LEU A 33 -2.90 27.62 2.93
CA LEU A 33 -3.70 26.40 3.08
C LEU A 33 -4.11 25.83 1.72
N PHE A 34 -4.57 26.68 0.80
CA PHE A 34 -4.92 26.28 -0.57
C PHE A 34 -3.72 25.69 -1.32
N ALA A 35 -2.57 26.37 -1.29
CA ALA A 35 -1.35 25.89 -1.94
C ALA A 35 -0.87 24.57 -1.34
N THR A 36 -0.96 24.41 -0.01
CA THR A 36 -0.59 23.17 0.69
C THR A 36 -1.50 22.02 0.28
N ALA A 37 -2.81 22.25 0.22
CA ALA A 37 -3.76 21.24 -0.24
C ALA A 37 -3.48 20.84 -1.70
N LEU A 38 -3.24 21.82 -2.58
CA LEU A 38 -2.92 21.55 -3.99
C LEU A 38 -1.64 20.72 -4.14
N ALA A 39 -0.59 21.07 -3.40
CA ALA A 39 0.65 20.30 -3.37
C ALA A 39 0.42 18.87 -2.88
N ALA A 40 -0.42 18.69 -1.85
CA ALA A 40 -0.79 17.38 -1.31
C ALA A 40 -1.50 16.52 -2.37
N TYR A 41 -2.43 17.10 -3.13
CA TYR A 41 -3.11 16.40 -4.23
C TYR A 41 -2.14 15.98 -5.34
N VAL A 42 -1.21 16.86 -5.75
CA VAL A 42 -0.20 16.50 -6.76
C VAL A 42 0.69 15.36 -6.26
N ALA A 43 1.17 15.44 -5.02
CA ALA A 43 1.97 14.37 -4.41
C ALA A 43 1.17 13.05 -4.33
N TYR A 44 -0.13 13.12 -4.02
CA TYR A 44 -1.00 11.95 -3.97
C TYR A 44 -1.14 11.27 -5.34
N VAL A 45 -1.29 12.03 -6.43
CA VAL A 45 -1.36 11.48 -7.78
C VAL A 45 -0.10 10.70 -8.13
N ILE A 46 1.08 11.21 -7.76
CA ILE A 46 2.36 10.53 -7.98
C ILE A 46 2.41 9.22 -7.18
N ASN A 47 2.10 9.28 -5.87
CA ASN A 47 2.07 8.13 -4.98
C ASN A 47 1.09 7.04 -5.46
N ALA A 48 -0.12 7.42 -5.86
CA ALA A 48 -1.12 6.50 -6.40
C ALA A 48 -0.64 5.86 -7.72
N GLY A 49 0.00 6.64 -8.59
CA GLY A 49 0.61 6.14 -9.82
C GLY A 49 1.66 5.05 -9.57
N GLN A 50 2.48 5.22 -8.52
CA GLN A 50 3.46 4.21 -8.11
C GLN A 50 2.79 2.90 -7.68
N PHE A 51 1.75 2.96 -6.86
CA PHE A 51 0.99 1.77 -6.46
C PHE A 51 0.35 1.04 -7.65
N VAL A 52 -0.27 1.78 -8.57
CA VAL A 52 -0.88 1.18 -9.78
C VAL A 52 0.18 0.50 -10.63
N TRP A 53 1.34 1.13 -10.82
CA TRP A 53 2.42 0.54 -11.59
C TRP A 53 2.98 -0.73 -10.93
N LYS A 54 3.17 -0.70 -9.61
CA LYS A 54 3.57 -1.88 -8.83
C LYS A 54 2.58 -3.03 -8.95
N LEU A 55 1.29 -2.75 -8.84
CA LEU A 55 0.25 -3.76 -9.02
C LEU A 55 0.31 -4.38 -10.42
N ARG A 56 0.55 -3.56 -11.45
CA ARG A 56 0.74 -4.05 -12.83
C ARG A 56 1.94 -4.98 -12.96
N GLN A 57 3.07 -4.62 -12.37
CA GLN A 57 4.27 -5.48 -12.38
C GLN A 57 4.01 -6.81 -11.65
N ALA A 58 3.39 -6.77 -10.47
CA ALA A 58 3.05 -7.97 -9.71
C ALA A 58 2.12 -8.91 -10.50
N ARG A 59 1.15 -8.36 -11.24
CA ARG A 59 0.25 -9.15 -12.11
C ARG A 59 0.97 -9.84 -13.27
N LEU A 60 1.97 -9.19 -13.87
CA LEU A 60 2.74 -9.75 -14.97
C LEU A 60 3.76 -10.79 -14.50
N SER A 61 4.30 -10.62 -13.30
CA SER A 61 5.29 -11.52 -12.71
C SER A 61 4.69 -12.71 -11.96
N ALA A 62 3.37 -12.72 -11.73
CA ALA A 62 2.70 -13.85 -11.08
C ALA A 62 2.71 -15.07 -12.03
N PRO A 63 3.36 -16.20 -11.65
CA PRO A 63 3.17 -17.46 -12.35
C PRO A 63 1.68 -17.79 -12.35
N ALA A 64 1.16 -18.37 -13.45
CA ALA A 64 -0.22 -18.84 -13.51
C ALA A 64 -0.50 -19.61 -12.22
N ALA A 65 -1.41 -19.10 -11.39
CA ALA A 65 -1.71 -19.63 -10.06
C ALA A 65 -1.84 -21.15 -10.22
N GLN A 66 -0.82 -21.86 -9.77
CA GLN A 66 -0.78 -23.30 -9.93
C GLN A 66 -1.96 -23.76 -9.07
N PRO A 67 -3.02 -24.33 -9.68
CA PRO A 67 -4.21 -24.70 -8.93
C PRO A 67 -3.71 -25.54 -7.79
N ALA A 68 -4.03 -25.14 -6.56
CA ALA A 68 -3.53 -25.72 -5.32
C ALA A 68 -3.49 -27.22 -5.51
N ALA A 69 -2.33 -27.74 -5.87
CA ALA A 69 -2.11 -29.15 -5.92
C ALA A 69 -2.20 -29.47 -4.45
N VAL A 70 -3.30 -30.09 -4.04
CA VAL A 70 -3.36 -30.79 -2.76
C VAL A 70 -2.16 -31.70 -2.84
N THR A 71 -1.04 -31.25 -2.25
CA THR A 71 0.16 -32.04 -2.22
C THR A 71 -0.25 -33.29 -1.48
N GLU A 72 -0.01 -34.47 -2.04
CA GLU A 72 -0.41 -35.74 -1.43
C GLU A 72 -0.01 -35.80 0.06
N SER A 73 1.06 -35.09 0.43
CA SER A 73 1.50 -34.80 1.80
C SER A 73 0.44 -34.22 2.75
N ASP A 74 -0.46 -33.35 2.28
CA ASP A 74 -1.52 -32.74 3.11
C ASP A 74 -2.67 -33.73 3.32
N ALA A 75 -2.97 -34.56 2.31
CA ALA A 75 -3.96 -35.63 2.43
C ALA A 75 -3.46 -36.75 3.37
N GLU A 76 -2.18 -37.11 3.25
CA GLU A 76 -1.52 -38.13 4.08
C GLU A 76 -1.39 -37.69 5.55
N MET A 77 -1.12 -36.40 5.81
CA MET A 77 -1.15 -35.82 7.17
C MET A 77 -2.55 -35.88 7.80
N VAL A 78 -3.59 -35.58 7.03
CA VAL A 78 -4.97 -35.62 7.55
C VAL A 78 -5.39 -37.05 7.85
N GLU A 79 -5.05 -38.01 6.99
CA GLU A 79 -5.35 -39.42 7.19
C GLU A 79 -4.63 -39.99 8.43
N THR A 80 -3.34 -39.67 8.60
CA THR A 80 -2.57 -40.08 9.79
C THR A 80 -3.09 -39.45 11.09
N MET A 81 -3.55 -38.19 11.07
CA MET A 81 -4.17 -37.55 12.24
C MET A 81 -5.50 -38.19 12.63
N VAL A 82 -6.33 -38.59 11.65
CA VAL A 82 -7.60 -39.27 11.91
C VAL A 82 -7.36 -40.68 12.46
N ALA A 83 -6.37 -41.40 11.95
CA ALA A 83 -6.02 -42.74 12.43
C ALA A 83 -5.46 -42.76 13.86
N GLN A 84 -4.77 -41.70 14.30
CA GLN A 84 -4.27 -41.57 15.68
C GLN A 84 -5.34 -41.19 16.72
N ALA A 85 -6.49 -40.70 16.27
CA ALA A 85 -7.57 -40.24 17.15
C ALA A 85 -8.63 -41.32 17.47
N ALA A 86 -8.50 -42.53 16.90
CA ALA A 86 -9.38 -43.68 17.10
C ALA A 86 -8.71 -44.74 17.99
#